data_AF-G8YN60-F1
#
_entry.id   AF-G8YN60-F1
#
_cell.length_a   1.000
_cell.length_b   1.000
_cell.length_c   1.000
_cell.angle_alpha   90.00
_cell.angle_beta   90.00
_cell.angle_gamma   90.00
#
_symmetry.space_group_name_H-M   'P 1'
#
loop_
_entity.id
_entity.type
_entity.pdbx_description
1 polymer ?
#
loop_
_entity_poly.entity_id
_entity_poly.type
_entity_poly.pdbx_seq_one_letter_code
_entity_poly.pdbx_strand_id
1 'polypeptide(L)'
;MSSFASSRSKKQTNETVNKMLGELLPGTAMRSDSPARSRPAAQALSREIEHDKLSKEQILQRHRLRKLQKKKELQKTRRAAEENRKLDKQAKYELIKKHKEQGTLREEEEKYLNKLVKKNIRNIQKASEVDDEEIDSEIKRLRKEILGWEKEREDRRKVDKRKKKAFNEKIKKGVISYPGLTPGLAPVGLEDSDDE
;
A
#
# COMPACT_ATOMS: atom_id res chain seq x y z
N MET A 1 35.93 -33.32 47.55
CA MET A 1 34.46 -33.44 47.51
C MET A 1 33.95 -32.61 46.33
N SER A 2 33.32 -33.24 45.34
CA SER A 2 32.89 -32.60 44.09
C SER A 2 31.67 -31.69 44.33
N SER A 3 31.84 -30.38 44.28
CA SER A 3 30.74 -29.42 44.32
C SER A 3 30.10 -29.28 42.93
N PHE A 4 28.79 -29.48 42.82
CA PHE A 4 28.06 -29.23 41.58
C PHE A 4 28.26 -27.78 41.10
N ALA A 5 28.67 -27.61 39.84
CA ALA A 5 29.02 -26.32 39.25
C ALA A 5 27.80 -25.41 38.96
N SER A 6 26.58 -25.94 38.94
CA SER A 6 25.37 -25.17 38.59
C SER A 6 24.22 -25.42 39.57
N SER A 7 23.51 -24.34 39.92
CA SER A 7 22.28 -24.37 40.73
C SER A 7 21.20 -25.26 40.11
N ARG A 8 21.14 -25.33 38.77
CA ARG A 8 20.19 -26.20 38.05
C ARG A 8 20.50 -27.68 38.26
N SER A 9 21.78 -28.05 38.19
CA SER A 9 22.24 -29.43 38.43
C SER A 9 21.97 -29.85 39.88
N LYS A 10 22.27 -28.99 40.86
CA LYS A 10 21.94 -29.23 42.29
C LYS A 10 20.45 -29.49 42.52
N LYS A 11 19.58 -28.67 41.91
CA LYS A 11 18.13 -28.82 42.04
C LYS A 11 17.65 -30.14 41.43
N GLN A 12 18.16 -30.49 40.26
CA GLN A 12 17.80 -31.74 39.59
C GLN A 12 18.25 -32.96 40.39
N THR A 13 19.48 -32.97 40.91
CA THR A 13 19.96 -34.09 41.74
C THR A 13 19.18 -34.21 43.03
N ASN A 14 18.90 -33.09 43.71
CA ASN A 14 18.10 -33.10 44.94
C ASN A 14 16.68 -33.62 44.69
N GLU A 15 16.05 -33.24 43.58
CA GLU A 15 14.73 -33.74 43.21
C GLU A 15 14.76 -35.25 42.90
N THR A 16 15.83 -35.73 42.27
CA THR A 16 16.00 -37.15 41.95
C THR A 16 16.23 -37.98 43.21
N VAL A 17 17.07 -37.49 44.13
CA VAL A 17 17.32 -38.13 45.44
C VAL A 17 16.04 -38.17 46.27
N ASN A 18 15.27 -37.07 46.32
CA ASN A 18 14.01 -37.03 47.04
C ASN A 18 12.97 -38.02 46.47
N LYS A 19 12.96 -38.24 45.14
CA LYS A 19 12.09 -39.27 44.53
C LYS A 19 12.52 -40.68 44.92
N MET A 20 13.82 -41.00 44.86
CA MET A 20 14.31 -42.33 45.25
C MET A 20 14.12 -42.62 46.74
N LEU A 21 14.36 -41.63 47.61
CA LEU A 21 14.08 -41.76 49.04
C LEU A 21 12.58 -41.96 49.31
N GLY A 22 11.72 -41.29 48.52
CA GLY A 22 10.27 -41.47 48.55
C GLY A 22 9.81 -42.89 48.15
N GLU A 23 10.55 -43.54 47.25
CA GLU A 23 10.27 -44.92 46.80
C GLU A 23 10.81 -45.98 47.76
N LEU A 24 11.94 -45.72 48.41
CA LEU A 24 12.60 -46.64 49.35
C LEU A 24 11.97 -46.64 50.75
N LEU A 25 11.38 -45.52 51.17
CA LEU A 25 10.74 -45.40 52.47
C LEU A 25 9.21 -45.48 52.33
N PRO A 26 8.58 -46.62 52.65
CA PRO A 26 7.13 -46.75 52.56
C PRO A 26 6.43 -45.71 53.44
N GLY A 27 5.50 -44.96 52.86
CA GLY A 27 4.75 -43.90 53.55
C GLY A 27 5.30 -42.48 53.40
N THR A 28 6.44 -42.29 52.71
CA THR A 28 7.06 -40.96 52.55
C THR A 28 6.74 -40.27 51.22
N ALA A 29 5.73 -40.73 50.48
CA ALA A 29 5.29 -40.11 49.24
C ALA A 29 4.81 -38.68 49.51
N MET A 30 5.76 -37.74 49.44
CA MET A 30 5.48 -36.31 49.48
C MET A 30 4.59 -36.03 48.28
N ARG A 31 3.30 -35.78 48.56
CA ARG A 31 2.33 -35.30 47.57
C ARG A 31 2.89 -34.03 46.96
N SER A 32 3.55 -34.17 45.82
CA SER A 32 3.98 -33.02 45.04
C SER A 32 2.74 -32.47 44.33
N ASP A 33 1.94 -31.67 45.05
CA ASP A 33 0.91 -30.80 44.48
C ASP A 33 1.58 -29.63 43.74
N SER A 34 2.46 -29.96 42.80
CA SER A 34 3.07 -29.02 41.87
C SER A 34 2.31 -29.15 40.55
N PRO A 35 1.75 -28.06 39.99
CA PRO A 35 1.11 -28.12 38.69
C PRO A 35 2.12 -28.66 37.67
N ALA A 36 1.69 -29.63 36.87
CA ALA A 36 2.52 -30.39 35.93
C ALA A 36 3.48 -29.49 35.14
N ARG A 37 4.70 -29.31 35.67
CA ARG A 37 5.77 -28.63 34.95
C ARG A 37 6.19 -29.56 33.83
N SER A 38 6.31 -29.00 32.63
CA SER A 38 6.65 -29.71 31.41
C SER A 38 7.85 -30.64 31.66
N ARG A 39 7.62 -31.93 31.45
CA ARG A 39 8.62 -32.97 31.63
C ARG A 39 9.81 -32.71 30.68
N PRO A 40 11.02 -33.16 31.03
CA PRO A 40 12.18 -33.06 30.13
C PRO A 40 11.86 -33.71 28.78
N ALA A 41 12.25 -33.05 27.68
CA ALA A 41 11.94 -33.50 26.31
C ALA A 41 12.36 -34.96 26.03
N ALA A 42 13.42 -35.45 26.68
CA ALA A 42 13.90 -36.82 26.56
C ALA A 42 12.91 -37.86 27.13
N GLN A 43 12.23 -37.56 28.25
CA GLN A 43 11.22 -38.44 28.85
C GLN A 43 9.89 -38.42 28.08
N ALA A 44 9.59 -37.31 27.39
CA ALA A 44 8.47 -37.25 26.47
C ALA A 44 8.75 -38.09 25.21
N LEU A 45 9.98 -38.01 24.68
CA LEU A 45 10.42 -38.79 23.53
C LEU A 45 10.41 -40.31 23.80
N SER A 46 10.91 -40.75 24.96
CA SER A 46 10.94 -42.18 25.30
C SER A 46 9.54 -42.77 25.39
N ARG A 47 8.57 -42.04 25.96
CA ARG A 47 7.15 -42.46 25.98
C ARG A 47 6.51 -42.43 24.60
N GLU A 48 6.84 -41.46 23.75
CA GLU A 48 6.33 -41.42 22.38
C GLU A 48 6.85 -42.62 21.58
N ILE A 49 8.10 -43.04 21.80
CA ILE A 49 8.68 -44.25 21.19
C ILE A 49 8.08 -45.53 21.77
N GLU A 50 7.80 -45.58 23.08
CA GLU A 50 7.23 -46.75 23.75
C GLU A 50 5.74 -46.97 23.42
N HIS A 51 4.96 -45.89 23.25
CA HIS A 51 3.51 -45.96 23.04
C HIS A 51 3.10 -45.93 21.56
N ASP A 52 3.84 -45.28 20.68
CA ASP A 52 3.50 -45.15 19.26
C ASP A 52 4.43 -46.03 18.39
N LYS A 53 4.15 -47.34 18.35
CA LYS A 53 4.62 -48.21 17.24
C LYS A 53 3.81 -47.91 15.96
N LEU A 54 3.81 -46.65 15.55
CA LEU A 54 3.11 -46.21 14.35
C LEU A 54 3.79 -46.79 13.12
N SER A 55 3.00 -47.23 12.15
CA SER A 55 3.53 -47.57 10.82
C SER A 55 4.20 -46.35 10.19
N LYS A 56 5.24 -46.58 9.38
CA LYS A 56 5.95 -45.53 8.62
C LYS A 56 5.00 -44.61 7.87
N GLU A 57 3.91 -45.15 7.33
CA GLU A 57 2.87 -44.39 6.63
C GLU A 57 2.10 -43.44 7.55
N GLN A 58 1.77 -43.89 8.77
CA GLN A 58 1.06 -43.07 9.76
C GLN A 58 1.93 -41.92 10.26
N ILE A 59 3.24 -42.13 10.42
CA ILE A 59 4.20 -41.09 10.77
C ILE A 59 4.27 -40.01 9.67
N LEU A 60 4.34 -40.43 8.40
CA LEU A 60 4.35 -39.51 7.25
C LEU A 60 3.05 -38.70 7.16
N GLN A 61 1.90 -39.33 7.38
CA GLN A 61 0.61 -38.65 7.40
C GLN A 61 0.51 -37.62 8.53
N ARG A 62 0.86 -37.99 9.78
CA ARG A 62 0.88 -37.06 10.92
C ARG A 62 1.81 -35.88 10.67
N HIS A 63 2.99 -36.11 10.12
CA HIS A 63 3.93 -35.06 9.78
C HIS A 63 3.39 -34.09 8.71
N ARG A 64 2.73 -34.62 7.67
CA ARG A 64 2.06 -33.79 6.64
C ARG A 64 0.94 -32.94 7.24
N LEU A 65 0.10 -33.53 8.09
CA LEU A 65 -0.97 -32.81 8.78
C LEU A 65 -0.43 -31.71 9.70
N ARG A 66 0.63 -32.00 10.47
CA ARG A 66 1.28 -31.03 11.35
C ARG A 66 1.88 -29.85 10.56
N LYS A 67 2.50 -30.13 9.41
CA LYS A 67 2.99 -29.07 8.49
C LYS A 67 1.85 -28.18 7.98
N LEU A 68 0.73 -28.79 7.59
CA LEU A 68 -0.46 -28.06 7.12
C LEU A 68 -1.08 -27.20 8.23
N GLN A 69 -1.21 -27.73 9.45
CA GLN A 69 -1.71 -27.00 10.61
C GLN A 69 -0.81 -25.80 10.93
N LYS A 70 0.51 -26.01 11.01
CA LYS A 70 1.47 -24.93 11.23
C LYS A 70 1.39 -23.84 10.16
N LYS A 71 1.22 -24.21 8.88
CA LYS A 71 1.03 -23.23 7.80
C LYS A 71 -0.27 -22.43 7.97
N LYS A 72 -1.36 -23.07 8.36
CA LYS A 72 -2.65 -22.39 8.63
C LYS A 72 -2.53 -21.42 9.80
N GLU A 73 -1.89 -21.82 10.89
CA GLU A 73 -1.65 -20.96 12.06
C GLU A 73 -0.76 -19.76 11.72
N LEU A 74 0.33 -19.99 10.98
CA LEU A 74 1.20 -18.91 10.52
C LEU A 74 0.46 -17.93 9.62
N GLN A 75 -0.44 -18.42 8.76
CA GLN A 75 -1.25 -17.55 7.91
C GLN A 75 -2.25 -16.73 8.73
N LYS A 76 -2.91 -17.32 9.73
CA LYS A 76 -3.84 -16.62 10.64
C LYS A 76 -3.11 -15.53 11.43
N THR A 77 -1.99 -15.87 12.05
CA THR A 77 -1.17 -14.91 12.81
C THR A 77 -0.64 -13.78 11.93
N ARG A 78 -0.23 -14.08 10.69
CA ARG A 78 0.17 -13.05 9.73
C ARG A 78 -0.99 -12.11 9.37
N ARG A 79 -2.18 -12.64 9.09
CA ARG A 79 -3.37 -11.83 8.79
C ARG A 79 -3.74 -10.92 9.97
N ALA A 80 -3.79 -11.48 11.18
CA ALA A 80 -4.04 -10.70 12.40
C ALA A 80 -2.98 -9.62 12.63
N ALA A 81 -1.69 -9.92 12.39
CA ALA A 81 -0.63 -8.93 12.48
C ALA A 81 -0.75 -7.81 11.42
N GLU A 82 -1.20 -8.14 10.21
CA GLU A 82 -1.47 -7.15 9.15
C GLU A 82 -2.67 -6.26 9.49
N GLU A 83 -3.73 -6.82 10.09
CA GLU A 83 -4.90 -6.07 10.59
C GLU A 83 -4.51 -5.14 11.74
N ASN A 84 -3.79 -5.64 12.75
CA ASN A 84 -3.30 -4.81 13.86
C ASN A 84 -2.41 -3.66 13.34
N ARG A 85 -1.53 -3.92 12.37
CA ARG A 85 -0.72 -2.87 11.72
C ARG A 85 -1.56 -1.82 11.00
N LYS A 86 -2.74 -2.17 10.47
CA LYS A 86 -3.67 -1.20 9.86
C LYS A 86 -4.36 -0.36 10.92
N LEU A 87 -4.84 -1.00 11.98
CA LEU A 87 -5.46 -0.32 13.12
C LEU A 87 -4.48 0.66 13.78
N ASP A 88 -3.23 0.24 14.02
CA ASP A 88 -2.18 1.10 14.58
C ASP A 88 -1.91 2.32 13.69
N LYS A 89 -1.94 2.15 12.37
CA LYS A 89 -1.76 3.26 11.42
C LYS A 89 -2.95 4.22 11.45
N GLN A 90 -4.17 3.69 11.54
CA GLN A 90 -5.38 4.51 11.64
C GLN A 90 -5.40 5.31 12.93
N ALA A 91 -5.11 4.66 14.07
CA ALA A 91 -5.01 5.33 15.36
C ALA A 91 -3.94 6.43 15.35
N LYS A 92 -2.75 6.16 14.80
CA LYS A 92 -1.69 7.16 14.64
C LYS A 92 -2.12 8.32 13.74
N TYR A 93 -2.81 8.03 12.64
CA TYR A 93 -3.31 9.05 11.73
C TYR A 93 -4.33 9.96 12.43
N GLU A 94 -5.31 9.39 13.13
CA GLU A 94 -6.32 10.16 13.85
C GLU A 94 -5.72 11.02 14.95
N LEU A 95 -4.73 10.48 15.69
CA LEU A 95 -4.01 11.23 16.72
C LEU A 95 -3.30 12.46 16.13
N ILE A 96 -2.48 12.25 15.09
CA ILE A 96 -1.74 13.33 14.42
C ILE A 96 -2.70 14.34 13.79
N LYS A 97 -3.83 13.87 13.22
CA LYS A 97 -4.86 14.74 12.63
C LYS A 97 -5.43 15.68 13.70
N LYS A 98 -5.79 15.15 14.87
CA LYS A 98 -6.28 15.95 16.01
C LYS A 98 -5.24 16.96 16.49
N HIS A 99 -3.99 16.56 16.69
CA HIS A 99 -2.92 17.48 17.10
C HIS A 99 -2.67 18.57 16.07
N LYS A 100 -2.78 18.24 14.78
CA LYS A 100 -2.67 19.23 13.69
C LYS A 100 -3.83 20.22 13.70
N GLU A 101 -5.06 19.76 13.87
CA GLU A 101 -6.24 20.63 13.97
C GLU A 101 -6.17 21.55 15.19
N GLN A 102 -5.60 21.08 16.30
CA GLN A 102 -5.43 21.83 17.54
C GLN A 102 -4.16 22.69 17.58
N GLY A 103 -3.26 22.56 16.59
CA GLY A 103 -1.98 23.26 16.56
C GLY A 103 -0.95 22.77 17.60
N THR A 104 -1.20 21.63 18.26
CA THR A 104 -0.36 21.02 19.32
C THR A 104 0.53 19.91 18.78
N LEU A 105 1.08 20.10 17.58
CA LEU A 105 1.87 19.07 16.91
C LEU A 105 3.20 18.85 17.64
N ARG A 106 3.51 17.59 17.97
CA ARG A 106 4.77 17.25 18.63
C ARG A 106 5.91 17.22 17.60
N GLU A 107 7.13 17.57 18.02
CA GLU A 107 8.32 17.56 17.14
C GLU A 107 8.57 16.19 16.48
N GLU A 108 8.28 15.09 17.20
CA GLU A 108 8.36 13.72 16.68
C GLU A 108 7.37 13.46 15.54
N GLU A 109 6.15 13.99 15.67
CA GLU A 109 5.08 13.86 14.67
C GLU A 109 5.40 14.70 13.44
N GLU A 110 5.97 15.89 13.63
CA GLU A 110 6.44 16.75 12.54
C GLU A 110 7.58 16.09 11.76
N LYS A 111 8.58 15.54 12.45
CA LYS A 111 9.67 14.75 11.81
C LYS A 111 9.11 13.56 11.03
N TYR A 112 8.12 12.87 11.60
CA TYR A 112 7.46 11.76 10.92
C TYR A 112 6.71 12.21 9.65
N LEU A 113 5.96 13.31 9.71
CA LEU A 113 5.26 13.89 8.56
C LEU A 113 6.25 14.34 7.49
N ASN A 114 7.33 15.03 7.85
CA ASN A 114 8.37 15.46 6.91
C ASN A 114 9.04 14.27 6.22
N LYS A 115 9.29 13.17 6.95
CA LYS A 115 9.77 11.91 6.36
C LYS A 115 8.77 11.31 5.38
N LEU A 116 7.48 11.35 5.71
CA LEU A 116 6.41 10.85 4.85
C LEU A 116 6.28 11.68 3.57
N VAL A 117 6.34 13.00 3.67
CA VAL A 117 6.34 13.93 2.53
C VAL A 117 7.50 13.64 1.60
N LYS A 118 8.74 13.57 2.13
CA LYS A 118 9.93 13.25 1.33
C LYS A 118 9.80 11.90 0.62
N LYS A 119 9.25 10.89 1.29
CA LYS A 119 9.03 9.57 0.70
C LYS A 119 7.97 9.61 -0.41
N ASN A 120 6.87 10.32 -0.19
CA ASN A 120 5.79 10.43 -1.17
C ASN A 120 6.25 11.21 -2.41
N ILE A 121 7.00 12.31 -2.24
CA ILE A 121 7.59 13.05 -3.36
C ILE A 121 8.47 12.12 -4.20
N ARG A 122 9.38 11.36 -3.56
CA ARG A 122 10.23 10.40 -4.26
C ARG A 122 9.43 9.32 -5.00
N ASN A 123 8.36 8.82 -4.40
CA ASN A 123 7.52 7.81 -5.03
C ASN A 123 6.76 8.37 -6.25
N ILE A 124 6.28 9.61 -6.15
CA ILE A 124 5.60 10.30 -7.26
C ILE A 124 6.60 10.59 -8.39
N GLN A 125 7.79 11.07 -8.06
CA GLN A 125 8.87 11.30 -9.02
C GLN A 125 9.21 9.99 -9.75
N LYS A 126 9.46 8.90 -9.03
CA LYS A 126 9.71 7.58 -9.63
C LYS A 126 8.56 7.04 -10.48
N ALA A 127 7.32 7.33 -10.12
CA ALA A 127 6.17 6.90 -10.91
C ALA A 127 5.95 7.77 -12.16
N SER A 128 6.49 8.98 -12.17
CA SER A 128 6.31 9.97 -13.23
C SER A 128 7.52 10.10 -14.16
N GLU A 129 8.72 9.85 -13.67
CA GLU A 129 9.95 9.84 -14.46
C GLU A 129 10.05 8.52 -15.21
N VAL A 130 10.31 8.64 -16.50
CA VAL A 130 10.78 7.52 -17.31
C VAL A 130 12.26 7.38 -16.98
N ASP A 131 12.69 6.22 -16.47
CA ASP A 131 14.07 5.96 -16.02
C ASP A 131 15.12 6.09 -17.15
N ASP A 132 14.67 6.16 -18.41
CA ASP A 132 15.50 6.31 -19.60
C ASP A 132 15.46 7.76 -20.10
N GLU A 133 16.59 8.45 -19.98
CA GLU A 133 16.75 9.86 -20.37
C GLU A 133 16.52 10.09 -21.86
N GLU A 134 16.86 9.10 -22.71
CA GLU A 134 16.64 9.19 -24.16
C GLU A 134 15.14 9.20 -24.47
N ILE A 135 14.39 8.28 -23.85
CA ILE A 135 12.94 8.16 -24.01
C ILE A 135 12.21 9.38 -23.43
N ASP A 136 12.62 9.89 -22.28
CA ASP A 136 12.03 11.09 -21.70
C ASP A 136 12.24 12.33 -22.60
N SER A 137 13.41 12.44 -23.23
CA SER A 137 13.70 13.51 -24.19
C SER A 137 12.82 13.42 -25.44
N GLU A 138 12.59 12.22 -25.96
CA GLU A 138 11.71 11.97 -27.11
C GLU A 138 10.24 12.26 -26.75
N ILE A 139 9.76 11.82 -25.59
CA ILE A 139 8.42 12.12 -25.08
C ILE A 139 8.23 13.64 -24.92
N LYS A 140 9.21 14.35 -24.38
CA LYS A 140 9.17 15.82 -24.24
C LYS A 140 9.13 16.51 -25.59
N ARG A 141 9.87 16.02 -26.59
CA ARG A 141 9.83 16.54 -27.96
C ARG A 141 8.46 16.31 -28.61
N LEU A 142 7.93 15.10 -28.54
CA LEU A 142 6.60 14.75 -29.06
C LEU A 142 5.50 15.59 -28.42
N ARG A 143 5.54 15.78 -27.09
CA ARG A 143 4.60 16.66 -26.37
C ARG A 143 4.65 18.10 -26.88
N LYS A 144 5.85 18.65 -27.11
CA LYS A 144 6.01 20.00 -27.67
C LYS A 144 5.45 20.09 -29.09
N GLU A 145 5.67 19.08 -29.91
CA GLU A 145 5.18 19.03 -31.28
C GLU A 145 3.65 18.98 -31.35
N ILE A 146 3.03 18.09 -30.58
CA ILE A 146 1.55 17.98 -30.49
C ILE A 146 0.94 19.29 -30.00
N LEU A 147 1.50 19.90 -28.95
CA LEU A 147 1.02 21.18 -28.43
C LEU A 147 1.20 22.32 -29.46
N GLY A 148 2.27 22.26 -30.25
CA GLY A 148 2.52 23.17 -31.37
C GLY A 148 1.42 23.08 -32.44
N TRP A 149 1.03 21.86 -32.82
CA TRP A 149 -0.05 21.65 -33.79
C TRP A 149 -1.40 22.17 -33.31
N GLU A 150 -1.69 22.03 -32.01
CA GLU A 150 -2.93 22.55 -31.42
C GLU A 150 -2.98 24.08 -31.46
N LYS A 151 -1.88 24.74 -31.08
CA LYS A 151 -1.75 26.20 -31.16
C LYS A 151 -1.82 26.71 -32.59
N GLU A 152 -1.15 26.05 -33.53
CA GLU A 152 -1.19 26.42 -34.95
C GLU A 152 -2.62 26.32 -35.52
N ARG A 153 -3.36 25.26 -35.16
CA ARG A 153 -4.77 25.12 -35.52
C ARG A 153 -5.63 26.23 -34.93
N GLU A 154 -5.38 26.61 -33.69
CA GLU A 154 -6.11 27.70 -33.03
C GLU A 154 -5.83 29.06 -33.69
N ASP A 155 -4.57 29.33 -34.02
CA ASP A 155 -4.13 30.56 -34.67
C ASP A 155 -4.68 30.69 -36.10
N ARG A 156 -4.66 29.61 -36.88
CA ARG A 156 -5.30 29.58 -38.21
C ARG A 156 -6.80 29.91 -38.12
N ARG A 157 -7.51 29.33 -37.14
CA ARG A 157 -8.93 29.64 -36.89
C ARG A 157 -9.16 31.09 -36.50
N LYS A 158 -8.26 31.70 -35.72
CA LYS A 158 -8.34 33.13 -35.34
C LYS A 158 -8.10 34.04 -36.55
N VAL A 159 -7.13 33.72 -37.40
CA VAL A 159 -6.82 34.47 -38.63
C VAL A 159 -8.01 34.43 -39.59
N ASP A 160 -8.63 33.29 -39.81
CA ASP A 160 -9.80 33.18 -40.70
C ASP A 160 -11.01 33.96 -40.17
N LYS A 161 -11.24 33.95 -38.85
CA LYS A 161 -12.28 34.79 -38.23
C LYS A 161 -12.01 36.28 -38.43
N ARG A 162 -10.76 36.72 -38.30
CA ARG A 162 -10.36 38.12 -38.54
C ARG A 162 -10.54 38.50 -40.01
N LYS A 163 -10.15 37.64 -40.95
CA LYS A 163 -10.36 37.86 -42.39
C LYS A 163 -11.84 37.97 -42.75
N LYS A 164 -12.69 37.10 -42.21
CA LYS A 164 -14.15 37.16 -42.40
C LYS A 164 -14.76 38.45 -41.82
N LYS A 165 -14.32 38.86 -40.63
CA LYS A 165 -14.76 40.13 -40.04
C LYS A 165 -14.33 41.34 -40.87
N ALA A 166 -13.07 41.38 -41.31
CA ALA A 166 -12.55 42.46 -42.15
C ALA A 166 -13.26 42.51 -43.52
N PHE A 167 -13.60 41.36 -44.10
CA PHE A 167 -14.40 41.29 -45.32
C PHE A 167 -15.82 41.84 -45.11
N ASN A 168 -16.52 41.38 -44.07
CA ASN A 168 -17.85 41.89 -43.73
C ASN A 168 -17.86 43.39 -43.43
N GLU A 169 -16.81 43.92 -42.81
CA GLU A 169 -16.69 45.35 -42.54
C GLU A 169 -16.50 46.17 -43.81
N LYS A 170 -15.71 45.68 -44.78
CA LYS A 170 -15.55 46.31 -46.10
C LYS A 170 -16.84 46.31 -46.91
N ILE A 171 -17.67 45.27 -46.77
CA ILE A 171 -18.99 45.21 -47.40
C ILE A 171 -19.96 46.21 -46.77
N LYS A 172 -20.01 46.29 -45.43
CA LYS A 172 -20.85 47.28 -44.73
C LYS A 172 -20.46 48.72 -45.06
N LYS A 173 -19.16 48.98 -45.24
CA LYS A 173 -18.65 50.29 -45.66
C LYS A 173 -18.84 50.58 -47.16
N GLY A 174 -19.41 49.64 -47.92
CA GLY A 174 -19.68 49.80 -49.36
C GLY A 174 -18.42 49.80 -50.24
N VAL A 175 -17.26 49.42 -49.71
CA VAL A 175 -15.97 49.42 -50.46
C VAL A 175 -15.87 48.22 -51.40
N ILE A 176 -16.56 47.12 -51.07
CA ILE A 176 -16.56 45.87 -51.83
C ILE A 176 -18.00 45.36 -51.88
N SER A 177 -18.49 44.94 -53.05
CA SER A 177 -19.78 44.25 -53.19
C SER A 177 -19.64 42.74 -52.94
N TYR A 178 -20.71 42.09 -52.48
CA TYR A 178 -20.73 40.63 -52.40
C TYR A 178 -20.59 40.06 -53.82
N PRO A 179 -19.67 39.10 -54.06
CA PRO A 179 -19.57 38.46 -55.37
C PRO A 179 -20.89 37.77 -55.71
N GLY A 180 -21.44 38.06 -56.89
CA GLY A 180 -22.76 37.59 -57.33
C GLY A 180 -23.92 38.54 -57.02
N LEU A 181 -23.69 39.61 -56.25
CA LEU A 181 -24.63 40.73 -56.10
C LEU A 181 -24.17 41.86 -57.01
N THR A 182 -25.03 42.32 -57.92
CA THR A 182 -24.67 43.35 -58.91
C THR A 182 -24.42 44.68 -58.19
N PRO A 183 -23.21 45.27 -58.30
CA PRO A 183 -22.98 46.61 -57.80
C PRO A 183 -23.84 47.57 -58.64
N GLY A 184 -24.86 48.18 -58.01
CA GLY A 184 -25.82 49.05 -58.69
C GLY A 184 -27.25 48.52 -58.77
N LEU A 185 -27.58 47.40 -58.13
CA LEU A 185 -28.99 47.08 -57.87
C LEU A 185 -29.58 48.17 -56.94
N ALA A 186 -30.63 48.84 -57.41
CA ALA A 186 -31.28 49.90 -56.65
C ALA A 186 -31.81 49.34 -55.31
N PRO A 187 -31.68 50.07 -54.20
CA PRO A 187 -32.34 49.67 -52.96
C PRO A 187 -33.86 49.76 -53.18
N VAL A 188 -34.49 48.62 -53.45
CA VAL A 188 -35.95 48.54 -53.60
C VAL A 188 -36.56 48.69 -52.22
N GLY A 189 -37.34 49.75 -52.02
CA GLY A 189 -38.10 49.95 -50.79
C GLY A 189 -39.26 48.96 -50.73
N LEU A 190 -39.64 48.53 -49.52
CA LEU A 190 -40.85 47.72 -49.32
C LEU A 190 -42.13 48.44 -49.79
N GLU A 191 -42.08 49.76 -49.98
CA GLU A 191 -43.19 50.60 -50.46
C GLU A 191 -43.33 50.60 -51.99
N ASP A 192 -42.32 50.17 -52.75
CA ASP A 192 -42.35 50.14 -54.23
C ASP A 192 -42.91 48.82 -54.81
N SER A 193 -43.36 47.89 -53.96
CA SER A 193 -43.80 46.54 -54.36
C SER A 193 -45.32 46.35 -54.39
N ASP A 194 -46.11 47.36 -53.98
CA ASP A 194 -47.56 47.22 -53.75
C ASP A 194 -48.43 47.95 -54.80
N ASP A 195 -47.86 48.41 -55.91
CA ASP A 195 -48.61 48.93 -57.06
C ASP A 195 -48.56 47.95 -58.26
N GLU A 196 -49.20 46.78 -58.13
CA GLU A 196 -49.74 45.98 -59.25
C GLU A 196 -50.82 44.97 -58.80
#